data_AF-A0A2D5V4P8-F1
#
_entry.id   AF-A0A2D5V4P8-F1
#
_cell.length_a   1.000
_cell.length_b   1.000
_cell.length_c   1.000
_cell.angle_alpha   90.00
_cell.angle_beta   90.00
_cell.angle_gamma   90.00
#
_symmetry.space_group_name_H-M   'P 1'
#
loop_
_entity.id
_entity.type
_entity.pdbx_description
1 polymer ?
#
loop_
_entity_poly.entity_id
_entity_poly.type
_entity_poly.pdbx_seq_one_letter_code
_entity_poly.pdbx_strand_id
1 'polypeptide(L)'
;DFEIKIHVGCDSQNISQHTNYATTVLFHIGNTGCHFLYHKEKLPKIDDMWTKLWGETTRSVEVANYLKNHDIKVDSIDLDFNSDESYKSNKLVSASVGFVESMGFKANIKPTILPAISAADMMC
;
A
#
# COMPACT_ATOMS: atom_id res chain seq x y z
N ASP A 1 23.45 10.89 11.72
CA ASP A 1 22.63 9.88 11.02
C ASP A 1 21.29 10.45 10.64
N PHE A 2 20.83 10.17 9.42
CA PHE A 2 19.50 10.59 8.97
C PHE A 2 18.47 9.59 9.48
N GLU A 3 17.34 10.09 9.97
CA GLU A 3 16.19 9.24 10.30
C GLU A 3 15.64 8.63 9.01
N ILE A 4 15.49 7.30 8.98
CA ILE A 4 14.90 6.57 7.86
C ILE A 4 13.53 6.08 8.31
N LYS A 5 12.49 6.47 7.55
CA LYS A 5 11.13 5.97 7.73
C LYS A 5 10.77 5.01 6.62
N ILE A 6 10.18 3.87 6.96
CA ILE A 6 9.79 2.85 6.01
C ILE A 6 8.27 2.86 5.85
N HIS A 7 7.84 3.06 4.61
CA HIS A 7 6.44 3.06 4.20
C HIS A 7 6.21 1.93 3.20
N VAL A 8 5.19 1.11 3.41
CA VAL A 8 4.82 0.03 2.48
C VAL A 8 3.50 0.41 1.81
N GLY A 9 3.36 0.11 0.52
CA GLY A 9 2.11 0.37 -0.20
C GLY A 9 1.96 -0.55 -1.39
N CYS A 10 0.74 -0.65 -1.91
CA CYS A 10 0.46 -1.39 -3.12
C CYS A 10 -0.60 -0.64 -3.93
N ASP A 11 -0.42 -0.62 -5.25
CA ASP A 11 -1.40 -0.13 -6.21
C ASP A 11 -1.70 -1.22 -7.24
N SER A 12 -2.83 -1.08 -7.95
CA SER A 12 -3.21 -2.00 -9.01
C SER A 12 -3.86 -1.34 -10.22
N GLN A 13 -3.46 -1.79 -11.42
CA GLN A 13 -4.03 -1.33 -12.69
C GLN A 13 -4.53 -2.48 -13.56
N ASN A 14 -5.72 -2.31 -14.13
CA ASN A 14 -6.26 -3.23 -15.12
C ASN A 14 -5.74 -2.85 -16.51
N ILE A 15 -4.91 -3.71 -17.11
CA ILE A 15 -4.35 -3.53 -18.45
C ILE A 15 -4.77 -4.70 -19.33
N SER A 16 -5.64 -4.42 -20.30
CA SER A 16 -6.23 -5.44 -21.19
C SER A 16 -6.90 -6.57 -20.40
N GLN A 17 -6.41 -7.80 -20.51
CA GLN A 17 -6.95 -9.00 -19.84
C GLN A 17 -6.27 -9.32 -18.50
N HIS A 18 -5.57 -8.34 -17.92
CA HIS A 18 -4.78 -8.55 -16.71
C HIS A 18 -4.98 -7.45 -15.70
N THR A 19 -4.78 -7.80 -14.43
CA THR A 19 -4.57 -6.86 -13.34
C THR A 19 -3.11 -6.93 -12.92
N ASN A 20 -2.41 -5.81 -13.05
CA ASN A 20 -1.07 -5.66 -12.52
C ASN A 20 -1.17 -5.11 -11.10
N TYR A 21 -0.44 -5.69 -10.17
CA TYR A 21 -0.18 -5.10 -8.86
C TYR A 21 1.27 -4.67 -8.79
N ALA A 22 1.52 -3.53 -8.17
CA ALA A 22 2.85 -3.09 -7.79
C ALA A 22 2.88 -2.89 -6.27
N THR A 23 3.70 -3.65 -5.55
CA THR A 23 3.93 -3.47 -4.11
C THR A 23 5.27 -2.79 -3.91
N THR A 24 5.33 -1.76 -3.07
CA THR A 24 6.51 -0.95 -2.83
C THR A 24 6.91 -0.95 -1.36
N VAL A 25 8.23 -0.90 -1.14
CA VAL A 25 8.84 -0.60 0.15
C VAL A 25 9.64 0.68 -0.04
N LEU A 26 9.15 1.78 0.51
CA LEU A 26 9.74 3.10 0.37
C LEU A 26 10.52 3.49 1.61
N PHE A 27 11.74 3.94 1.40
CA PHE A 27 12.67 4.49 2.36
C PHE A 27 12.67 6.01 2.23
N HIS A 28 12.06 6.69 3.19
CA HIS A 28 12.08 8.14 3.29
C HIS A 28 13.26 8.57 4.17
N ILE A 29 14.20 9.33 3.59
CA ILE A 29 15.48 9.67 4.24
C ILE A 29 15.43 11.15 4.65
N GLY A 30 15.19 11.43 5.93
CA GLY A 30 15.15 12.78 6.48
C GLY A 30 14.37 13.75 5.58
N ASN A 31 15.05 14.78 5.07
CA ASN A 31 14.50 15.76 4.11
C ASN A 31 15.17 15.67 2.72
N THR A 32 15.89 14.57 2.42
CA THR A 32 16.69 14.45 1.19
C THR A 32 15.96 13.74 0.05
N GLY A 33 14.84 13.07 0.34
CA GLY A 33 14.01 12.38 -0.64
C GLY A 33 13.75 10.93 -0.28
N CYS A 34 13.37 10.14 -1.29
CA CYS A 34 12.93 8.76 -1.13
C CYS A 34 13.68 7.81 -2.08
N HIS A 35 13.97 6.61 -1.59
CA HIS A 35 14.31 5.45 -2.42
C HIS A 35 13.22 4.40 -2.23
N PHE A 36 12.97 3.55 -3.22
CA PHE A 36 12.00 2.46 -3.05
C PHE A 36 12.45 1.20 -3.78
N LEU A 37 12.05 0.07 -3.20
CA LEU A 37 12.04 -1.23 -3.87
C LEU A 37 10.61 -1.52 -4.30
N TYR A 38 10.43 -2.27 -5.38
CA TYR A 38 9.12 -2.67 -5.84
C TYR A 38 9.10 -4.12 -6.33
N HIS A 39 7.92 -4.73 -6.26
CA HIS A 39 7.61 -6.02 -6.84
C HIS A 39 6.35 -5.91 -7.68
N LYS A 40 6.37 -6.47 -8.90
CA LYS A 40 5.21 -6.50 -9.79
C LYS A 40 4.64 -7.91 -9.90
N GLU A 41 3.33 -8.02 -9.81
CA GLU A 41 2.58 -9.24 -10.05
C GLU A 41 1.57 -9.02 -11.17
N LYS A 42 1.41 -10.00 -12.05
CA LYS A 42 0.43 -9.96 -13.14
C LYS A 42 -0.57 -11.08 -13.00
N LEU A 43 -1.83 -10.74 -12.76
CA LEU A 43 -2.93 -11.68 -12.59
C LEU A 43 -3.93 -11.60 -13.75
N PRO A 44 -4.80 -12.62 -13.94
CA PRO A 44 -5.99 -12.45 -14.77
C PRO A 44 -6.80 -11.23 -14.32
N LYS A 45 -7.51 -10.60 -15.25
CA LYS A 45 -8.29 -9.39 -14.98
C LYS A 45 -9.26 -9.60 -13.80
N ILE A 46 -9.19 -8.69 -12.84
CA ILE A 46 -10.08 -8.60 -11.69
C ILE A 46 -10.99 -7.39 -11.93
N ASP A 47 -12.23 -7.65 -12.34
CA ASP A 47 -13.24 -6.60 -12.56
C ASP A 47 -13.94 -6.16 -11.26
N ASP A 48 -13.95 -7.02 -10.24
CA ASP A 48 -14.51 -6.67 -8.93
C ASP A 48 -13.58 -5.73 -8.15
N MET A 49 -14.02 -4.49 -7.99
CA MET A 49 -13.29 -3.45 -7.28
C MET A 49 -12.92 -3.86 -5.85
N TRP A 50 -13.81 -4.57 -5.16
CA TRP A 50 -13.57 -4.98 -3.78
C TRP A 50 -12.40 -5.96 -3.69
N THR A 51 -12.42 -7.02 -4.49
CA THR A 51 -11.34 -8.01 -4.60
C THR A 51 -10.03 -7.34 -4.98
N LYS A 52 -10.09 -6.38 -5.91
CA LYS A 52 -8.89 -5.69 -6.40
C LYS A 52 -8.22 -4.86 -5.30
N LEU A 53 -8.97 -3.95 -4.70
CA LEU A 53 -8.48 -3.06 -3.64
C LEU A 53 -8.14 -3.81 -2.33
N TRP A 54 -8.88 -4.87 -2.02
CA TRP A 54 -8.52 -5.76 -0.91
C TRP A 54 -7.17 -6.44 -1.18
N GLY A 55 -6.91 -6.83 -2.43
CA GLY A 55 -5.63 -7.36 -2.89
C GLY A 55 -4.46 -6.42 -2.66
N GLU A 56 -4.64 -5.10 -2.82
CA GLU A 56 -3.63 -4.08 -2.51
C GLU A 56 -3.33 -4.05 -1.00
N THR A 57 -4.39 -4.08 -0.19
CA THR A 57 -4.28 -4.07 1.28
C THR A 57 -3.53 -5.31 1.78
N THR A 58 -3.94 -6.49 1.33
CA THR A 58 -3.34 -7.75 1.80
C THR A 58 -1.88 -7.89 1.40
N ARG A 59 -1.51 -7.48 0.17
CA ARG A 59 -0.11 -7.49 -0.29
C ARG A 59 0.78 -6.56 0.53
N SER A 60 0.28 -5.38 0.83
CA SER A 60 1.00 -4.41 1.66
C SER A 60 1.23 -4.95 3.07
N VAL A 61 0.21 -5.56 3.67
CA VAL A 61 0.31 -6.19 5.01
C VAL A 61 1.25 -7.39 4.99
N GLU A 62 1.24 -8.21 3.95
CA GLU A 62 2.13 -9.37 3.81
C GLU A 62 3.60 -8.93 3.79
N VAL A 63 3.94 -7.92 2.99
CA VAL A 63 5.29 -7.36 2.94
C VAL A 63 5.67 -6.71 4.26
N ALA A 64 4.78 -5.95 4.89
CA ALA A 64 5.05 -5.32 6.17
C ALA A 64 5.31 -6.35 7.29
N ASN A 65 4.53 -7.43 7.32
CA ASN A 65 4.75 -8.54 8.25
C ASN A 65 6.05 -9.28 7.96
N TYR A 66 6.39 -9.51 6.69
CA TYR A 66 7.68 -10.08 6.32
C TYR A 66 8.83 -9.25 6.88
N LEU A 67 8.80 -7.93 6.69
CA LEU A 67 9.82 -7.02 7.22
C LEU A 67 9.87 -7.04 8.76
N LYS A 68 8.72 -6.96 9.42
CA LYS A 68 8.59 -7.00 10.89
C LYS A 68 9.15 -8.31 11.47
N ASN A 69 8.90 -9.44 10.82
CA ASN A 69 9.42 -10.75 11.25
C ASN A 69 10.94 -10.89 11.08
N HIS A 70 11.58 -9.97 10.36
CA HIS A 70 13.03 -9.87 10.21
C HIS A 70 13.60 -8.63 10.94
N ASP A 71 12.90 -8.18 11.99
CA ASP A 71 13.31 -7.06 12.86
C ASP A 71 13.44 -5.70 12.14
N ILE A 72 12.79 -5.54 10.99
CA ILE A 72 12.73 -4.28 10.26
C ILE A 72 11.45 -3.54 10.66
N LYS A 73 11.61 -2.36 11.27
CA LYS A 73 10.50 -1.49 11.65
C LYS A 73 9.84 -0.89 10.41
N VAL A 74 8.54 -1.11 10.26
CA VAL A 74 7.68 -0.42 9.27
C VAL A 74 6.93 0.69 10.00
N ASP A 75 7.04 1.93 9.50
CA ASP A 75 6.43 3.11 10.12
C ASP A 75 4.96 3.28 9.72
N SER A 76 4.61 2.90 8.49
CA SER A 76 3.20 2.83 8.07
C SER A 76 2.99 1.95 6.85
N ILE A 77 1.74 1.57 6.67
CA ILE A 77 1.20 1.08 5.40
C ILE A 77 0.33 2.18 4.81
N ASP A 78 0.67 2.60 3.60
CA ASP A 78 -0.08 3.60 2.84
C ASP A 78 -1.13 2.88 1.98
N LEU A 79 -2.37 3.34 2.05
CA LEU A 79 -3.51 2.79 1.32
C LEU A 79 -4.12 3.89 0.44
N ASP A 80 -4.31 3.63 -0.86
CA ASP A 80 -4.89 4.61 -1.80
C ASP A 80 -6.41 4.72 -1.67
N PHE A 81 -6.88 5.06 -0.47
CA PHE A 81 -8.29 5.21 -0.18
C PHE A 81 -8.65 6.67 0.05
N ASN A 82 -9.77 7.07 -0.55
CA ASN A 82 -10.36 8.38 -0.33
C ASN A 82 -11.35 8.29 0.83
N SER A 83 -11.25 9.20 1.79
CA SER A 83 -12.09 9.24 3.00
C SER A 83 -13.49 9.82 2.76
N ASP A 84 -13.89 10.00 1.51
CA ASP A 84 -15.18 10.60 1.16
C ASP A 84 -16.29 9.55 1.34
N GLU A 85 -17.16 9.78 2.34
CA GLU A 85 -18.19 8.83 2.82
C GLU A 85 -19.24 8.48 1.74
N SER A 86 -19.27 9.23 0.64
CA SER A 86 -20.23 9.08 -0.46
C SER A 86 -19.96 7.89 -1.41
N TYR A 87 -18.80 7.23 -1.31
CA TYR A 87 -18.42 6.15 -2.23
C TYR A 87 -18.65 4.74 -1.68
N LYS A 88 -19.01 3.80 -2.57
CA LYS A 88 -19.14 2.35 -2.27
C LYS A 88 -17.89 1.72 -1.64
N SER A 89 -16.73 2.38 -1.77
CA SER A 89 -15.46 1.98 -1.18
C SER A 89 -15.37 2.20 0.33
N ASN A 90 -16.24 2.99 0.98
CA ASN A 90 -16.09 3.33 2.40
C ASN A 90 -16.03 2.10 3.32
N LYS A 91 -16.88 1.09 3.08
CA LYS A 91 -16.82 -0.19 3.83
C LYS A 91 -15.47 -0.89 3.66
N LEU A 92 -14.85 -0.78 2.49
CA LEU A 92 -13.53 -1.36 2.24
C LEU A 92 -12.46 -0.57 2.97
N VAL A 93 -12.54 0.76 2.95
CA VAL A 93 -11.60 1.62 3.66
C VAL A 93 -11.57 1.25 5.14
N SER A 94 -12.75 1.17 5.79
CA SER A 94 -12.82 0.78 7.21
C SER A 94 -12.28 -0.63 7.45
N ALA A 95 -12.60 -1.60 6.57
CA ALA A 95 -12.12 -2.97 6.69
C ALA A 95 -10.60 -3.06 6.53
N SER A 96 -10.03 -2.37 5.54
CA SER A 96 -8.60 -2.36 5.27
C SER A 96 -7.79 -1.63 6.34
N VAL A 97 -8.26 -0.47 6.81
CA VAL A 97 -7.65 0.24 7.94
C VAL A 97 -7.68 -0.63 9.19
N GLY A 98 -8.84 -1.19 9.54
CA GLY A 98 -8.95 -2.08 10.70
C GLY A 98 -8.07 -3.32 10.60
N PHE A 99 -7.92 -3.89 9.40
CA PHE A 99 -7.03 -5.02 9.17
C PHE A 99 -5.55 -4.65 9.39
N VAL A 100 -5.09 -3.53 8.79
CA VAL A 100 -3.73 -3.02 8.98
C VAL A 100 -3.43 -2.75 10.46
N GLU A 101 -4.33 -2.08 11.16
CA GLU A 101 -4.17 -1.75 12.58
C GLU A 101 -4.19 -3.01 13.47
N SER A 102 -5.03 -4.00 13.14
CA SER A 102 -5.08 -5.27 13.88
C SER A 102 -3.77 -6.07 13.80
N MET A 103 -2.98 -5.84 12.75
CA MET A 103 -1.64 -6.44 12.56
C MET A 103 -0.52 -5.65 13.28
N GLY A 104 -0.88 -4.54 13.93
CA GLY A 104 0.03 -3.68 14.68
C GLY A 104 0.80 -2.69 13.82
N PHE A 105 0.27 -2.34 12.65
CA PHE A 105 0.84 -1.29 11.78
C PHE A 105 -0.04 -0.03 11.80
N LYS A 106 0.57 1.12 11.51
CA LYS A 106 -0.17 2.35 11.28
C LYS A 106 -0.69 2.38 9.84
N ALA A 107 -1.99 2.57 9.65
CA ALA A 107 -2.57 2.85 8.35
C ALA A 107 -2.49 4.35 8.02
N ASN A 108 -2.01 4.70 6.82
CA ASN A 108 -2.13 6.05 6.27
C ASN A 108 -3.12 6.02 5.09
N ILE A 109 -4.03 6.99 5.08
CA ILE A 109 -5.02 7.21 4.02
C ILE A 109 -5.06 8.70 3.64
N LYS A 110 -5.65 9.05 2.50
CA LYS A 110 -5.86 10.47 2.14
C LYS A 110 -6.67 11.18 3.26
N PRO A 111 -6.36 12.44 3.60
CA PRO A 111 -5.51 13.40 2.89
C PRO A 111 -4.03 13.40 3.30
N THR A 112 -3.54 12.36 3.98
CA THR A 112 -2.11 12.25 4.29
C THR A 112 -1.27 12.06 3.02
N ILE A 113 0.03 12.39 3.10
CA ILE A 113 0.95 12.12 2.00
C ILE A 113 1.21 10.61 1.98
N LEU A 114 1.00 9.98 0.82
CA LEU A 114 1.14 8.54 0.62
C LEU A 114 2.31 8.25 -0.34
N PRO A 115 3.58 8.40 0.12
CA PRO A 115 4.73 8.24 -0.75
C PRO A 115 4.85 6.82 -1.32
N ALA A 116 4.50 5.77 -0.56
CA ALA A 116 4.64 4.40 -1.04
C ALA A 116 3.62 4.08 -2.15
N ILE A 117 2.40 4.62 -2.05
CA ILE A 117 1.39 4.55 -3.12
C ILE A 117 1.84 5.31 -4.35
N SER A 118 2.38 6.53 -4.19
CA SER A 118 2.91 7.29 -5.33
C SER A 118 4.04 6.53 -6.04
N ALA A 119 4.88 5.80 -5.30
CA ALA A 119 5.88 4.93 -5.88
C ALA A 119 5.26 3.71 -6.59
N ALA A 120 4.18 3.14 -6.05
CA ALA A 120 3.51 1.98 -6.62
C ALA A 120 2.83 2.31 -7.96
N ASP A 121 2.14 3.45 -8.05
CA ASP A 121 1.48 3.92 -9.28
C ASP A 121 2.46 4.10 -10.44
N MET A 122 3.66 4.65 -10.18
CA MET A 122 4.74 4.74 -11.19
C MET A 122 5.20 3.37 -11.73
N MET A 123 4.91 2.30 -10.99
CA MET A 123 5.34 0.95 -11.29
C MET A 123 4.19 0.01 -11.68
N CYS A 124 2.94 0.46 -11.80
CA CYS A 124 1.84 -0.41 -12.24
C CYS A 124 1.80 -0.63 -13.76
#